data_AF-A0A9J7HSI5-F1
#
_entry.id   AF-A0A9J7HSI5-F1
#
_cell.length_a   1.000
_cell.length_b   1.000
_cell.length_c   1.000
_cell.angle_alpha   90.00
_cell.angle_beta   90.00
_cell.angle_gamma   90.00
#
_symmetry.space_group_name_H-M   'P 1'
#
loop_
_entity.id
_entity.type
_entity.pdbx_description
1 polymer ?
#
loop_
_entity_poly.entity_id
_entity_poly.type
_entity_poly.pdbx_seq_one_letter_code
_entity_poly.pdbx_strand_id
1 'polypeptide(L)'
;MSFPFKVLWFLAAAHLLLGLLAVLLGIADIVTHVQANPDGGFEVTLLAAPIWCGIPFLVAGGLGLAVSPYKPNVQEQTRQHWICCMINSILFGPIMFIIAMVDLFLEVQTSSIQDRDISFEIGFIIISVLETWCALGSVTIYCLYKAPRQAKEPEEGEVRLSPFSLLARHCTACSAFCNRRRHADKNSWVTGDDDTEVVITSSGAGLHDNESGVHPIPEDASPEEKELFLVARRLEEENVRLQKQLKVKSLKAKVKKLQQNNRALSHKLNKVHDGDSESIMIKEEEIRMRLKEAQTSKNVNAIKNAIKEFQDAKLEDFSEDLPAAQKQLLVLELKAALDKAISNRQVSKIGSVLTEIKKKGLQDVMSSEVARANKMLILIKQMDKLRQEVMNIKQSTIAEIRSYKNASEPVHKVMTATFLLLGEHEKDIKDWSALKILVGKSGKDALKQRVEHCNVAKIPAAVATKVQEMLVPFRLEEVRDHSAGAATFFLWANGMADEVLEGAAQGAAA
;
A
#
# COMPACT_ATOMS: atom_id res chain seq x y z
N MET A 1 -41.69 41.92 -4.20
CA MET A 1 -40.76 41.68 -5.32
C MET A 1 -41.20 40.41 -6.02
N SER A 2 -41.47 40.46 -7.33
CA SER A 2 -41.70 39.25 -8.11
C SER A 2 -40.43 38.40 -8.10
N PHE A 3 -40.56 37.09 -7.86
CA PHE A 3 -39.42 36.18 -7.99
C PHE A 3 -38.90 36.26 -9.43
N PRO A 4 -37.58 36.36 -9.65
CA PRO A 4 -37.01 36.52 -10.99
C PRO A 4 -37.01 35.17 -11.72
N PHE A 5 -38.18 34.62 -12.04
CA PHE A 5 -38.34 33.35 -12.75
C PHE A 5 -37.58 33.31 -14.07
N LYS A 6 -37.44 34.45 -14.75
CA LYS A 6 -36.62 34.57 -15.97
C LYS A 6 -35.15 34.25 -15.72
N VAL A 7 -34.59 34.68 -14.58
CA VAL A 7 -33.21 34.41 -14.20
C VAL A 7 -33.05 32.94 -13.79
N LEU A 8 -34.02 32.39 -13.06
CA LEU A 8 -34.03 30.97 -12.72
C LEU A 8 -34.06 30.08 -13.97
N TRP A 9 -34.93 30.37 -14.93
CA TRP A 9 -34.99 29.61 -16.18
C TRP A 9 -33.75 29.77 -17.04
N PHE A 10 -33.16 30.97 -17.07
CA PHE A 10 -31.87 31.17 -17.74
C PHE A 10 -30.76 30.31 -17.12
N LEU A 11 -30.66 30.29 -15.79
CA LEU A 11 -29.69 29.44 -15.08
C LEU A 11 -29.99 27.95 -15.28
N ALA A 12 -31.26 27.54 -15.30
CA ALA A 12 -31.65 26.16 -15.57
C ALA A 12 -31.28 25.72 -17.00
N ALA A 13 -31.50 26.59 -17.98
CA ALA A 13 -31.08 26.36 -19.36
C ALA A 13 -29.55 26.29 -19.49
N ALA A 14 -28.81 27.12 -18.77
CA ALA A 14 -27.35 27.06 -18.71
C ALA A 14 -26.86 25.73 -18.13
N HIS A 15 -27.46 25.23 -17.04
CA HIS A 15 -27.10 23.91 -16.49
C HIS A 15 -27.40 22.77 -17.46
N LEU A 16 -28.51 22.81 -18.20
CA LEU A 16 -28.80 21.82 -19.24
C LEU A 16 -27.77 21.85 -20.37
N LEU A 17 -27.39 23.04 -20.83
CA LEU A 17 -26.39 23.21 -21.88
C LEU A 17 -25.02 22.70 -21.44
N LEU A 18 -24.58 23.06 -20.22
CA LEU A 18 -23.31 22.60 -19.65
C LEU A 18 -23.31 21.09 -19.44
N GLY A 19 -24.41 20.52 -18.92
CA GLY A 19 -24.57 19.08 -18.77
C GLY A 19 -24.50 18.33 -20.09
N LEU A 20 -25.15 18.86 -21.14
CA LEU A 20 -25.10 18.27 -22.48
C LEU A 20 -23.69 18.33 -23.07
N LEU A 21 -23.00 19.47 -22.94
CA LEU A 21 -21.62 19.62 -23.39
C LEU A 21 -20.69 18.64 -22.67
N ALA A 22 -20.83 18.48 -21.35
CA ALA A 22 -20.02 17.53 -20.58
C ALA A 22 -20.24 16.08 -21.03
N VAL A 23 -21.49 15.67 -21.26
CA VAL A 23 -21.79 14.34 -21.80
C VAL A 23 -21.20 14.16 -23.21
N LEU A 24 -21.34 15.16 -24.09
CA LEU A 24 -20.80 15.08 -25.44
C LEU A 24 -19.27 15.00 -25.46
N LEU A 25 -18.58 15.77 -24.60
CA LEU A 25 -17.13 15.69 -24.45
C LEU A 25 -16.69 14.32 -23.91
N GLY A 26 -17.39 13.77 -22.93
CA GLY A 26 -17.12 12.41 -22.43
C GLY A 26 -17.33 11.32 -23.47
N ILE A 27 -18.37 11.45 -24.31
CA ILE A 27 -18.58 10.52 -25.42
C ILE A 27 -17.45 10.66 -26.45
N ALA A 28 -17.04 11.89 -26.78
CA ALA A 28 -15.94 12.13 -27.71
C ALA A 28 -14.64 11.51 -27.20
N ASP A 29 -14.32 11.68 -25.92
CA ASP A 29 -13.13 11.11 -25.27
C ASP A 29 -13.15 9.57 -25.25
N ILE A 30 -14.30 8.95 -24.96
CA ILE A 30 -14.45 7.50 -25.07
C ILE A 30 -14.21 7.04 -26.51
N VAL A 31 -14.75 7.74 -27.51
CA VAL A 31 -14.59 7.37 -28.92
C VAL A 31 -13.14 7.50 -29.36
N THR A 32 -12.47 8.60 -29.03
CA THR A 32 -11.05 8.80 -29.39
C THR A 32 -10.16 7.76 -28.70
N HIS A 33 -10.43 7.42 -27.44
CA HIS A 33 -9.67 6.40 -26.71
C HIS A 33 -9.88 4.99 -27.27
N VAL A 34 -11.13 4.61 -27.58
CA VAL A 34 -11.42 3.31 -28.20
C VAL A 34 -10.76 3.20 -29.58
N GLN A 35 -10.74 4.29 -30.36
CA GLN A 35 -10.05 4.32 -31.65
C GLN A 35 -8.53 4.22 -31.51
N ALA A 36 -7.94 4.85 -30.48
CA ALA A 36 -6.50 4.85 -30.26
C ALA A 36 -5.96 3.53 -29.69
N ASN A 37 -6.79 2.74 -29.00
CA ASN A 37 -6.37 1.51 -28.35
C ASN A 37 -7.41 0.38 -28.48
N PRO A 38 -7.58 -0.20 -29.68
CA PRO A 38 -8.63 -1.19 -29.94
C PRO A 38 -8.45 -2.51 -29.17
N ASP A 39 -7.23 -2.86 -28.77
CA ASP A 39 -6.89 -4.11 -28.08
C ASP A 39 -6.62 -3.91 -26.57
N GLY A 40 -6.63 -2.67 -26.08
CA GLY A 40 -6.36 -2.34 -24.68
C GLY A 40 -7.55 -2.66 -23.77
N GLY A 41 -7.28 -3.29 -22.62
CA GLY A 41 -8.28 -3.49 -21.58
C GLY A 41 -8.90 -2.14 -21.16
N PHE A 42 -10.21 -2.01 -21.38
CA PHE A 42 -10.92 -0.74 -21.21
C PHE A 42 -11.28 -0.52 -19.74
N GLU A 43 -10.52 0.30 -19.01
CA GLU A 43 -10.93 0.76 -17.68
C GLU A 43 -11.99 1.87 -17.80
N VAL A 44 -13.26 1.45 -17.86
CA VAL A 44 -14.46 2.29 -18.03
C VAL A 44 -14.54 3.46 -17.01
N THR A 45 -13.89 3.34 -15.85
CA THR A 45 -14.15 4.19 -14.69
C THR A 45 -13.65 5.62 -14.81
N LEU A 46 -12.49 5.86 -15.44
CA LEU A 46 -11.96 7.23 -15.58
C LEU A 46 -12.54 7.94 -16.82
N LEU A 47 -12.60 7.25 -17.97
CA LEU A 47 -13.13 7.83 -19.22
C LEU A 47 -14.62 8.19 -19.16
N ALA A 48 -15.39 7.57 -18.27
CA ALA A 48 -16.81 7.91 -18.10
C ALA A 48 -17.04 9.10 -17.13
N ALA A 49 -16.00 9.66 -16.50
CA ALA A 49 -16.16 10.72 -15.50
C ALA A 49 -16.94 11.94 -16.02
N PRO A 50 -16.69 12.46 -17.25
CA PRO A 50 -17.48 13.57 -17.79
C PRO A 50 -18.97 13.25 -17.98
N ILE A 51 -19.29 11.99 -18.32
CA ILE A 51 -20.66 11.53 -18.52
C ILE A 51 -21.39 11.46 -17.17
N TRP A 52 -20.75 10.84 -16.17
CA TRP A 52 -21.30 10.74 -14.82
C TRP A 52 -21.53 12.10 -14.18
N CYS A 53 -20.73 13.11 -14.55
CA CYS A 53 -20.89 14.48 -14.09
C CYS A 53 -21.93 15.27 -14.89
N GLY A 54 -22.03 15.06 -16.20
CA GLY A 54 -23.06 15.68 -17.03
C GLY A 54 -24.48 15.34 -16.60
N ILE A 55 -24.73 14.10 -16.14
CA ILE A 55 -26.06 13.62 -15.75
C ILE A 55 -26.70 14.44 -14.61
N PRO A 56 -26.04 14.67 -13.47
CA PRO A 56 -26.56 15.55 -12.42
C PRO A 56 -26.92 16.96 -12.89
N PHE A 57 -26.21 17.53 -13.88
CA PHE A 57 -26.56 18.85 -14.45
C PHE A 57 -27.79 18.81 -15.33
N LEU A 58 -27.95 17.75 -16.13
CA LEU A 58 -29.16 17.54 -16.90
C LEU A 58 -30.37 17.41 -15.98
N VAL A 59 -30.21 16.69 -14.86
CA VAL A 59 -31.25 16.56 -13.82
C VAL A 59 -31.54 17.91 -13.17
N ALA A 60 -30.52 18.65 -12.72
CA ALA A 60 -30.69 19.93 -12.06
C ALA A 60 -31.34 20.99 -12.98
N GLY A 61 -30.87 21.10 -14.22
CA GLY A 61 -31.43 22.01 -15.21
C GLY A 61 -32.84 21.60 -15.66
N GLY A 62 -33.11 20.30 -15.82
CA GLY A 62 -34.45 19.77 -16.09
C GLY A 62 -35.45 20.11 -14.97
N LEU A 63 -35.05 19.92 -13.70
CA LEU A 63 -35.85 20.32 -12.54
C LEU A 63 -36.07 21.84 -12.50
N GLY A 64 -35.06 22.63 -12.87
CA GLY A 64 -35.15 24.09 -12.90
C GLY A 64 -36.14 24.61 -13.96
N LEU A 65 -36.16 24.00 -15.14
CA LEU A 65 -37.14 24.32 -16.18
C LEU A 65 -38.56 23.85 -15.81
N ALA A 66 -38.68 22.79 -15.00
CA ALA A 66 -39.98 22.30 -14.53
C ALA A 66 -40.63 23.20 -13.46
N VAL A 67 -39.87 24.14 -12.86
CA VAL A 67 -40.39 25.13 -11.92
C VAL A 67 -41.30 26.10 -12.68
N SER A 68 -42.59 26.01 -12.39
CA SER A 68 -43.62 26.88 -12.96
C SER A 68 -44.18 27.81 -11.89
N PRO A 69 -44.30 29.13 -12.15
CA PRO A 69 -44.90 30.07 -11.19
C PRO A 69 -46.38 29.79 -10.91
N TYR A 70 -47.03 28.99 -11.75
CA TYR A 70 -48.47 28.72 -11.66
C TYR A 70 -48.81 27.42 -10.91
N LYS A 71 -47.82 26.63 -10.48
CA LYS A 71 -48.07 25.38 -9.74
C LYS A 71 -48.20 25.66 -8.25
N PRO A 72 -49.16 25.02 -7.54
CA PRO A 72 -49.34 25.20 -6.09
C PRO A 72 -48.11 24.76 -5.27
N ASN A 73 -47.29 23.87 -5.83
CA ASN A 73 -46.08 23.34 -5.17
C ASN A 73 -44.78 24.04 -5.62
N VAL A 74 -44.86 25.29 -6.11
CA VAL A 74 -43.69 26.03 -6.62
C VAL A 74 -42.55 26.13 -5.60
N GLN A 75 -42.87 26.24 -4.31
CA GLN A 75 -41.87 26.31 -3.24
C GLN A 75 -41.10 25.00 -3.07
N GLU A 76 -41.79 23.85 -3.13
CA GLU A 76 -41.16 22.53 -3.03
C GLU A 76 -40.34 22.22 -4.29
N GLN A 77 -40.84 22.58 -5.47
CA GLN A 77 -40.08 22.42 -6.72
C GLN A 77 -38.81 23.28 -6.74
N THR A 78 -38.92 24.54 -6.29
CA THR A 78 -37.76 25.44 -6.16
C THR A 78 -36.75 24.89 -5.14
N ARG A 79 -37.23 24.30 -4.04
CA ARG A 79 -36.40 23.66 -3.02
C ARG A 79 -35.67 22.43 -3.56
N GLN A 80 -36.36 21.56 -4.30
CA GLN A 80 -35.77 20.37 -4.91
C GLN A 80 -34.69 20.75 -5.93
N HIS A 81 -34.99 21.70 -6.81
CA HIS A 81 -34.00 22.24 -7.75
C HIS A 81 -32.76 22.78 -7.01
N TRP A 82 -32.96 23.54 -5.93
CA TRP A 82 -31.86 24.10 -5.16
C TRP A 82 -31.01 23.04 -4.44
N ILE A 83 -31.64 22.02 -3.85
CA ILE A 83 -30.93 20.89 -3.23
C ILE A 83 -30.06 20.18 -4.27
N CYS A 84 -30.60 19.92 -5.46
CA CYS A 84 -29.83 19.33 -6.56
C CYS A 84 -28.65 20.23 -6.98
N CYS A 85 -28.86 21.55 -7.13
CA CYS A 85 -27.78 22.48 -7.42
C CYS A 85 -26.70 22.46 -6.34
N MET A 86 -27.06 22.48 -5.05
CA MET A 86 -26.09 22.43 -3.95
C MET A 86 -25.28 21.13 -3.93
N ILE A 87 -25.94 19.99 -4.13
CA ILE A 87 -25.28 18.68 -4.21
C ILE A 87 -24.25 18.69 -5.35
N ASN A 88 -24.63 19.19 -6.53
CA ASN A 88 -23.72 19.30 -7.68
C ASN A 88 -22.52 20.21 -7.36
N SER A 89 -22.78 21.37 -6.76
CA SER A 89 -21.75 22.38 -6.47
C SER A 89 -20.74 21.97 -5.40
N ILE A 90 -21.20 21.23 -4.38
CA ILE A 90 -20.37 20.89 -3.22
C ILE A 90 -19.62 19.59 -3.46
N LEU A 91 -20.30 18.60 -4.04
CA LEU A 91 -19.74 17.28 -4.23
C LEU A 91 -19.06 17.15 -5.58
N PHE A 92 -19.75 17.49 -6.67
CA PHE A 92 -19.28 17.14 -8.01
C PHE A 92 -18.28 18.16 -8.55
N GLY A 93 -18.55 19.47 -8.44
CA GLY A 93 -17.66 20.52 -8.95
C GLY A 93 -16.21 20.43 -8.42
N PRO A 94 -15.96 20.39 -7.10
CA PRO A 94 -14.61 20.30 -6.54
C PRO A 94 -13.90 18.99 -6.85
N ILE A 95 -14.64 17.86 -6.83
CA ILE A 95 -14.07 16.57 -7.19
C ILE A 95 -13.63 16.58 -8.66
N MET A 96 -14.43 17.16 -9.55
CA MET A 96 -14.09 17.29 -10.97
C MET A 96 -12.89 18.20 -11.22
N PHE A 97 -12.83 19.33 -10.53
CA PHE A 97 -11.66 20.20 -10.60
C PHE A 97 -10.40 19.46 -10.15
N ILE A 98 -10.48 18.64 -9.10
CA ILE A 98 -9.34 17.84 -8.63
C ILE A 98 -8.96 16.77 -9.65
N ILE A 99 -9.93 16.02 -10.22
CA ILE A 99 -9.65 14.99 -11.22
C ILE A 99 -8.98 15.61 -12.45
N ALA A 100 -9.57 16.64 -13.05
CA ALA A 100 -9.01 17.31 -14.22
C ALA A 100 -7.62 17.93 -13.93
N MET A 101 -7.40 18.47 -12.73
CA MET A 101 -6.08 18.99 -12.34
C MET A 101 -5.04 17.88 -12.16
N VAL A 102 -5.43 16.72 -11.62
CA VAL A 102 -4.54 15.56 -11.47
C VAL A 102 -4.20 14.99 -12.85
N ASP A 103 -5.19 14.83 -13.73
CA ASP A 103 -4.99 14.31 -15.08
C ASP A 103 -4.09 15.26 -15.89
N LEU A 104 -4.37 16.57 -15.86
CA LEU A 104 -3.49 17.57 -16.49
C LEU A 104 -2.06 17.53 -15.92
N PHE A 105 -1.89 17.33 -14.61
CA PHE A 105 -0.58 17.26 -13.98
C PHE A 105 0.20 15.99 -14.38
N LEU A 106 -0.48 14.85 -14.46
CA LEU A 106 0.10 13.58 -14.90
C LEU A 106 0.49 13.63 -16.39
N GLU A 107 -0.33 14.26 -17.23
CA GLU A 107 -0.06 14.49 -18.65
C GLU A 107 1.19 15.39 -18.83
N VAL A 108 1.29 16.48 -18.05
CA VAL A 108 2.46 17.39 -18.10
C VAL A 108 3.75 16.70 -17.66
N GLN A 109 3.70 15.78 -16.69
CA GLN A 109 4.89 15.08 -16.21
C GLN A 109 5.41 14.01 -17.20
N THR A 110 4.52 13.39 -17.98
CA THR A 110 4.89 12.24 -18.83
C THR A 110 5.56 12.61 -20.16
N SER A 111 5.68 13.91 -20.48
CA SER A 111 6.59 14.52 -21.47
C SER A 111 6.99 13.70 -22.71
N SER A 112 6.02 13.04 -23.33
CA SER A 112 6.01 12.68 -24.74
C SER A 112 4.90 13.49 -25.37
N ILE A 113 5.18 14.77 -25.63
CA ILE A 113 4.26 15.71 -26.31
C ILE A 113 4.12 15.23 -27.76
N GLN A 114 3.25 14.27 -27.97
CA GLN A 114 2.80 13.87 -29.30
C GLN A 114 1.27 13.84 -29.26
N ASP A 115 0.70 14.98 -29.64
CA ASP A 115 -0.67 15.19 -30.14
C ASP A 115 -1.85 14.66 -29.30
N ARG A 116 -1.73 14.56 -27.97
CA ARG A 116 -2.95 14.53 -27.14
C ARG A 116 -3.48 15.94 -26.95
N ASP A 117 -4.77 16.10 -27.27
CA ASP A 117 -5.50 17.36 -27.27
C ASP A 117 -5.65 17.92 -25.84
N ILE A 118 -4.63 18.65 -25.36
CA ILE A 118 -4.66 19.52 -24.16
C ILE A 118 -5.94 20.40 -24.12
N SER A 119 -6.56 20.61 -25.27
CA SER A 119 -7.81 21.34 -25.45
C SER A 119 -9.00 20.72 -24.71
N PHE A 120 -9.07 19.39 -24.53
CA PHE A 120 -10.17 18.75 -23.79
C PHE A 120 -10.08 19.04 -22.29
N GLU A 121 -8.89 18.89 -21.70
CA GLU A 121 -8.65 19.15 -20.28
C GLU A 121 -8.91 20.61 -19.92
N ILE A 122 -8.44 21.55 -20.75
CA ILE A 122 -8.73 22.98 -20.58
C ILE A 122 -10.25 23.23 -20.70
N GLY A 123 -10.92 22.56 -21.63
CA GLY A 123 -12.38 22.61 -21.77
C GLY A 123 -13.10 22.16 -20.48
N PHE A 124 -12.66 21.07 -19.86
CA PHE A 124 -13.25 20.57 -18.61
C PHE A 124 -13.03 21.51 -17.43
N ILE A 125 -11.85 22.10 -17.32
CA ILE A 125 -11.55 23.09 -16.28
C ILE A 125 -12.48 24.31 -16.45
N ILE A 126 -12.64 24.82 -17.67
CA ILE A 126 -13.54 25.96 -17.95
C ILE A 126 -14.98 25.63 -17.58
N ILE A 127 -15.48 24.45 -17.98
CA ILE A 127 -16.85 24.00 -17.67
C ILE A 127 -17.05 23.92 -16.15
N SER A 128 -16.10 23.32 -15.42
CA SER A 128 -16.17 23.16 -13.96
C SER A 128 -16.17 24.50 -13.22
N VAL A 129 -15.39 25.47 -13.72
CA VAL A 129 -15.39 26.83 -13.17
C VAL A 129 -16.74 27.51 -13.46
N LEU A 130 -17.19 27.54 -14.71
CA LEU A 130 -18.47 28.16 -15.07
C LEU A 130 -19.64 27.56 -14.28
N GLU A 131 -19.60 26.26 -14.06
CA GLU A 131 -20.57 25.53 -13.26
C GLU A 131 -20.58 26.00 -11.80
N THR A 132 -19.40 26.06 -11.16
CA THR A 132 -19.26 26.55 -9.77
C THR A 132 -19.82 27.98 -9.65
N TRP A 133 -19.65 28.81 -10.68
CA TRP A 133 -20.23 30.16 -10.72
C TRP A 133 -21.75 30.16 -10.90
N CYS A 134 -22.31 29.32 -11.79
CA CYS A 134 -23.77 29.17 -11.98
C CYS A 134 -24.47 28.67 -10.71
N ALA A 135 -23.84 27.72 -10.03
CA ALA A 135 -24.22 27.21 -8.73
C ALA A 135 -24.28 28.29 -7.65
N LEU A 136 -23.17 29.02 -7.47
CA LEU A 136 -23.08 30.12 -6.51
C LEU A 136 -24.08 31.23 -6.81
N GLY A 137 -24.29 31.56 -8.08
CA GLY A 137 -25.33 32.49 -8.52
C GLY A 137 -26.74 32.03 -8.12
N SER A 138 -27.04 30.75 -8.33
CA SER A 138 -28.34 30.15 -7.95
C SER A 138 -28.58 30.18 -6.44
N VAL A 139 -27.55 29.86 -5.64
CA VAL A 139 -27.60 29.94 -4.18
C VAL A 139 -27.77 31.38 -3.71
N THR A 140 -27.07 32.32 -4.34
CA THR A 140 -27.13 33.75 -3.98
C THR A 140 -28.53 34.31 -4.24
N ILE A 141 -29.12 34.01 -5.40
CA ILE A 141 -30.50 34.40 -5.74
C ILE A 141 -31.50 33.83 -4.72
N TYR A 142 -31.31 32.58 -4.29
CA TYR A 142 -32.16 31.96 -3.27
C TYR A 142 -32.03 32.66 -1.91
N CYS A 143 -30.82 32.93 -1.45
CA CYS A 143 -30.58 33.64 -0.19
C CYS A 143 -31.14 35.07 -0.19
N LEU A 144 -31.09 35.75 -1.34
CA LEU A 144 -31.66 37.08 -1.53
C LEU A 144 -33.20 37.03 -1.66
N TYR A 145 -33.75 35.91 -2.09
CA TYR A 145 -35.19 35.72 -2.16
C TYR A 145 -35.77 35.43 -0.77
N LYS A 146 -36.14 36.49 -0.07
CA LYS A 146 -36.99 36.40 1.12
C LYS A 146 -38.40 36.06 0.65
N ALA A 147 -38.74 34.77 0.65
CA ALA A 147 -40.09 34.32 0.31
C ALA A 147 -41.10 35.14 1.12
N PRO A 148 -42.10 35.79 0.48
CA PRO A 148 -43.16 36.43 1.21
C PRO A 148 -43.79 35.35 2.10
N ARG A 149 -43.71 35.52 3.42
CA ARG A 149 -44.36 34.62 4.36
C ARG A 149 -45.82 34.55 3.92
N GLN A 150 -46.24 33.42 3.38
CA GLN A 150 -47.66 33.16 3.29
C GLN A 150 -48.16 33.27 4.72
N ALA A 151 -49.07 34.22 4.95
CA ALA A 151 -49.74 34.38 6.23
C ALA A 151 -50.58 33.12 6.42
N LYS A 152 -49.93 32.08 6.94
CA LYS A 152 -50.59 30.87 7.38
C LYS A 152 -51.35 31.30 8.62
N GLU A 153 -52.69 31.31 8.54
CA GLU A 153 -53.51 31.46 9.73
C GLU A 153 -53.04 30.43 10.77
N PRO A 154 -52.88 30.83 12.03
CA PRO A 154 -52.32 29.94 13.05
C PRO A 154 -53.31 28.81 13.31
N GLU A 155 -52.98 27.59 12.87
CA GLU A 155 -53.51 26.39 13.51
C GLU A 155 -52.83 26.21 14.87
N GLU A 156 -53.63 26.28 15.92
CA GLU A 156 -53.20 26.02 17.30
C GLU A 156 -52.67 24.59 17.43
N GLY A 157 -51.41 24.44 17.85
CA GLY A 157 -50.97 23.22 18.57
C GLY A 157 -49.77 22.43 18.04
N GLU A 158 -49.07 22.81 16.96
CA GLU A 158 -47.92 22.01 16.48
C GLU A 158 -46.56 22.71 16.72
N VAL A 159 -45.85 22.29 17.76
CA VAL A 159 -44.44 22.66 17.98
C VAL A 159 -43.55 21.74 17.14
N ARG A 160 -43.10 22.22 15.97
CA ARG A 160 -42.04 21.55 15.20
C ARG A 160 -40.68 22.25 15.39
N LEU A 161 -39.74 21.53 15.99
CA LEU A 161 -38.32 21.86 15.96
C LEU A 161 -37.76 21.55 14.56
N SER A 162 -37.28 22.58 13.87
CA SER A 162 -36.63 22.47 12.57
C SER A 162 -35.18 21.97 12.72
N PRO A 163 -34.76 20.90 12.01
CA PRO A 163 -33.38 20.38 12.04
C PRO A 163 -32.30 21.34 11.51
N PHE A 164 -32.68 22.50 10.95
CA PHE A 164 -31.76 23.36 10.19
C PHE A 164 -31.15 24.53 10.97
N SER A 165 -31.49 24.72 12.25
CA SER A 165 -30.82 25.72 13.10
C SER A 165 -29.36 25.33 13.42
N LEU A 166 -28.99 24.06 13.23
CA LEU A 166 -27.64 23.56 13.47
C LEU A 166 -26.66 23.85 12.31
N LEU A 167 -27.14 23.84 11.06
CA LEU A 167 -26.26 23.98 9.89
C LEU A 167 -25.83 25.45 9.65
N ALA A 168 -26.68 26.41 10.02
CA ALA A 168 -26.37 27.83 9.91
C ALA A 168 -25.27 28.30 10.89
N ARG A 169 -24.96 27.53 11.94
CA ARG A 169 -23.91 27.85 12.91
C ARG A 169 -22.50 27.42 12.50
N HIS A 170 -22.36 26.56 11.48
CA HIS A 170 -21.05 26.07 11.07
C HIS A 170 -20.32 26.95 10.04
N CYS A 171 -21.01 27.90 9.41
CA CYS A 171 -20.43 28.73 8.33
C CYS A 171 -19.69 29.99 8.83
N THR A 172 -19.83 30.37 10.10
CA THR A 172 -19.12 31.54 10.68
C THR A 172 -17.77 31.21 11.33
N ALA A 173 -17.37 29.92 11.37
CA ALA A 173 -16.14 29.49 12.03
C ALA A 173 -14.85 29.66 11.19
N CYS A 174 -14.94 29.89 9.87
CA CYS A 174 -13.76 30.05 9.01
C CYS A 174 -13.05 31.41 9.10
N SER A 175 -13.60 32.40 9.82
CA SER A 175 -13.00 33.73 9.95
C SER A 175 -11.97 33.83 11.11
N ALA A 176 -11.93 32.86 12.03
CA ALA A 176 -11.18 33.01 13.29
C ALA A 176 -9.79 32.33 13.33
N PHE A 177 -9.35 31.64 12.28
CA PHE A 177 -8.11 30.84 12.33
C PHE A 177 -6.85 31.52 11.76
N CYS A 178 -6.97 32.68 11.11
CA CYS A 178 -5.83 33.36 10.47
C CYS A 178 -5.13 34.44 11.32
N ASN A 179 -5.30 34.45 12.65
CA ASN A 179 -4.67 35.50 13.45
C ASN A 179 -4.16 35.01 14.82
N ARG A 180 -3.02 34.29 14.85
CA ARG A 180 -2.13 34.29 16.03
C ARG A 180 -0.71 33.78 15.77
N ARG A 181 0.23 34.61 16.21
CA ARG A 181 1.64 34.37 16.63
C ARG A 181 2.76 34.49 15.59
N ARG A 182 3.31 35.70 15.51
CA ARG A 182 4.77 35.94 15.57
C ARG A 182 5.12 36.49 16.97
N HIS A 183 6.12 35.90 17.63
CA HIS A 183 7.36 36.55 18.07
C HIS A 183 8.23 35.63 18.96
N ALA A 184 9.49 35.53 18.53
CA ALA A 184 10.81 35.47 19.21
C ALA A 184 10.99 35.13 20.70
N ASP A 185 11.97 34.25 20.95
CA ASP A 185 13.09 34.38 21.92
C ASP A 185 14.16 33.31 21.56
N LYS A 186 15.44 33.63 21.27
CA LYS A 186 16.60 33.91 22.15
C LYS A 186 16.95 32.80 23.17
N ASN A 187 18.11 32.15 22.96
CA ASN A 187 19.16 31.67 23.91
C ASN A 187 19.96 30.51 23.27
N SER A 188 21.21 30.70 22.86
CA SER A 188 22.47 30.60 23.64
C SER A 188 22.85 29.17 24.06
N TRP A 189 23.78 28.57 23.31
CA TRP A 189 24.68 27.47 23.71
C TRP A 189 26.02 27.77 23.04
N VAL A 190 26.93 28.46 23.72
CA VAL A 190 28.09 27.90 24.45
C VAL A 190 28.96 27.04 23.54
N THR A 191 30.01 27.68 23.02
CA THR A 191 31.21 27.09 22.42
C THR A 191 32.08 26.50 23.52
N GLY A 192 32.40 25.21 23.42
CA GLY A 192 33.44 24.56 24.21
C GLY A 192 34.59 24.21 23.28
N ASP A 193 35.63 25.05 23.31
CA ASP A 193 36.98 24.72 22.89
C ASP A 193 37.62 23.87 24.00
N ASP A 194 38.17 22.71 23.65
CA ASP A 194 39.21 22.03 24.43
C ASP A 194 39.78 20.89 23.58
N ASP A 195 40.92 21.12 22.94
CA ASP A 195 41.85 20.05 22.53
C ASP A 195 43.29 20.58 22.66
N THR A 196 43.76 20.49 23.90
CA THR A 196 45.11 20.12 24.35
C THR A 196 46.21 20.04 23.29
N GLU A 197 47.04 21.09 23.24
CA GLU A 197 48.41 21.00 22.73
C GLU A 197 49.25 20.10 23.66
N VAL A 198 49.74 19.00 23.11
CA VAL A 198 50.73 18.13 23.75
C VAL A 198 52.09 18.85 23.73
N VAL A 199 52.41 19.50 24.84
CA VAL A 199 53.76 20.02 25.13
C VAL A 199 54.69 18.83 25.31
N ILE A 200 55.50 18.54 24.28
CA ILE A 200 56.65 17.63 24.38
C ILE A 200 57.71 18.35 25.23
N THR A 201 57.79 17.99 26.50
CA THR A 201 58.91 18.37 27.37
C THR A 201 60.16 17.61 26.91
N SER A 202 61.07 18.32 26.24
CA SER A 202 62.42 17.84 26.00
C SER A 202 63.19 17.86 27.31
N SER A 203 63.23 16.71 28.00
CA SER A 203 64.22 16.46 29.05
C SER A 203 65.59 16.30 28.41
N GLY A 204 66.25 17.44 28.19
CA GLY A 204 67.66 17.52 27.86
C GLY A 204 68.49 17.10 29.07
N ALA A 205 68.82 15.82 29.13
CA ALA A 205 69.86 15.33 30.04
C ALA A 205 71.20 15.94 29.57
N GLY A 206 71.65 16.96 30.29
CA GLY A 206 72.96 17.58 30.13
C GLY A 206 74.06 16.56 30.33
N LEU A 207 74.68 16.15 29.22
CA LEU A 207 76.01 15.55 29.23
C LEU A 207 76.99 16.69 29.53
N HIS A 208 77.46 16.73 30.78
CA HIS A 208 78.64 17.47 31.20
C HIS A 208 79.82 17.04 30.30
N ASP A 209 80.19 17.91 29.36
CA ASP A 209 81.51 17.88 28.76
C ASP A 209 82.51 18.26 29.86
N ASN A 210 83.09 17.26 30.51
CA ASN A 210 84.31 17.43 31.30
C ASN A 210 85.41 17.83 30.32
N GLU A 211 85.58 19.15 30.17
CA GLU A 211 86.75 19.75 29.55
C GLU A 211 88.01 19.20 30.22
N SER A 212 88.92 18.75 29.36
CA SER A 212 90.23 18.25 29.66
C SER A 212 90.95 19.05 30.74
N GLY A 213 91.19 18.41 31.89
CA GLY A 213 92.25 18.80 32.82
C GLY A 213 93.60 18.64 32.14
N VAL A 214 94.00 19.65 31.38
CA VAL A 214 95.37 19.78 30.88
C VAL A 214 96.21 20.23 32.08
N HIS A 215 96.90 19.30 32.72
CA HIS A 215 97.90 19.66 33.72
C HIS A 215 98.98 20.51 33.05
N PRO A 216 99.26 21.72 33.58
CA PRO A 216 100.29 22.59 33.03
C PRO A 216 101.65 21.89 33.11
N ILE A 217 102.44 22.07 32.05
CA ILE A 217 103.81 21.55 31.96
C ILE A 217 104.60 22.17 33.13
N PRO A 218 105.24 21.37 33.99
CA PRO A 218 106.07 21.90 35.07
C PRO A 218 107.16 22.82 34.49
N GLU A 219 107.24 24.08 34.94
CA GLU A 219 108.15 25.08 34.37
C GLU A 219 109.63 24.65 34.49
N ASP A 220 109.94 23.84 35.51
CA ASP A 220 111.28 23.38 35.86
C ASP A 220 111.73 22.09 35.13
N ALA A 221 110.88 21.53 34.26
CA ALA A 221 111.19 20.29 33.55
C ALA A 221 112.35 20.48 32.56
N SER A 222 113.26 19.51 32.53
CA SER A 222 114.42 19.56 31.63
C SER A 222 113.98 19.50 30.15
N PRO A 223 114.80 19.97 29.20
CA PRO A 223 114.44 19.95 27.78
C PRO A 223 114.01 18.56 27.27
N GLU A 224 114.60 17.49 27.83
CA GLU A 224 114.27 16.10 27.49
C GLU A 224 112.89 15.67 28.05
N GLU A 225 112.52 16.13 29.24
CA GLU A 225 111.21 15.84 29.86
C GLU A 225 110.06 16.57 29.15
N LYS A 226 110.31 17.78 28.64
CA LYS A 226 109.33 18.54 27.83
C LYS A 226 109.08 17.88 26.48
N GLU A 227 110.10 17.31 25.83
CA GLU A 227 109.93 16.48 24.63
C GLU A 227 109.13 15.21 24.94
N LEU A 228 109.45 14.51 26.03
CA LEU A 228 108.74 13.29 26.42
C LEU A 228 107.25 13.55 26.68
N PHE A 229 106.92 14.66 27.34
CA PHE A 229 105.53 15.08 27.59
C PHE A 229 104.77 15.42 26.30
N LEU A 230 105.43 16.08 25.33
CA LEU A 230 104.86 16.36 24.01
C LEU A 230 104.63 15.08 23.19
N VAL A 231 105.49 14.06 23.34
CA VAL A 231 105.32 12.75 22.71
C VAL A 231 104.17 11.98 23.38
N ALA A 232 104.10 11.95 24.71
CA ALA A 232 103.02 11.31 25.45
C ALA A 232 101.65 11.94 25.10
N ARG A 233 101.56 13.27 25.01
CA ARG A 233 100.34 13.96 24.60
C ARG A 233 99.92 13.63 23.18
N ARG A 234 100.88 13.53 22.23
CA ARG A 234 100.59 13.08 20.86
C ARG A 234 100.07 11.64 20.81
N LEU A 235 100.66 10.73 21.59
CA LEU A 235 100.20 9.35 21.68
C LEU A 235 98.81 9.22 22.31
N GLU A 236 98.49 10.06 23.31
CA GLU A 236 97.18 10.06 23.95
C GLU A 236 96.10 10.66 23.03
N GLU A 237 96.40 11.77 22.36
CA GLU A 237 95.54 12.34 21.31
C GLU A 237 95.27 11.34 20.17
N GLU A 238 96.29 10.57 19.77
CA GLU A 238 96.17 9.53 18.74
C GLU A 238 95.35 8.33 19.22
N ASN A 239 95.53 7.88 20.46
CA ASN A 239 94.69 6.84 21.07
C ASN A 239 93.22 7.26 21.18
N VAL A 240 92.95 8.51 21.56
CA VAL A 240 91.58 9.06 21.59
C VAL A 240 90.98 9.11 20.18
N ARG A 241 91.77 9.49 19.15
CA ARG A 241 91.33 9.44 17.75
C ARG A 241 91.02 8.01 17.30
N LEU A 242 91.86 7.03 17.63
CA LEU A 242 91.65 5.62 17.29
C LEU A 242 90.42 5.04 18.00
N GLN A 243 90.20 5.35 19.29
CA GLN A 243 88.99 4.94 20.01
C GLN A 243 87.73 5.56 19.40
N LYS A 244 87.76 6.84 19.03
CA LYS A 244 86.65 7.51 18.33
C LYS A 244 86.37 6.83 16.99
N GLN A 245 87.40 6.52 16.20
CA GLN A 245 87.23 5.81 14.92
C GLN A 245 86.66 4.39 15.09
N LEU A 246 87.11 3.63 16.10
CA LEU A 246 86.58 2.30 16.41
C LEU A 246 85.11 2.36 16.85
N LYS A 247 84.75 3.33 17.71
CA LYS A 247 83.35 3.58 18.10
C LYS A 247 82.48 3.94 16.90
N VAL A 248 82.96 4.82 16.02
CA VAL A 248 82.24 5.20 14.78
C VAL A 248 82.07 3.99 13.85
N LYS A 249 83.10 3.16 13.66
CA LYS A 249 83.00 1.93 12.84
C LYS A 249 82.01 0.92 13.43
N SER A 250 82.05 0.71 14.75
CA SER A 250 81.12 -0.15 15.49
C SER A 250 79.67 0.34 15.39
N LEU A 251 79.44 1.64 15.58
CA LEU A 251 78.11 2.25 15.43
C LEU A 251 77.62 2.15 13.99
N LYS A 252 78.47 2.42 13.00
CA LYS A 252 78.11 2.32 11.58
C LYS A 252 77.71 0.89 11.19
N ALA A 253 78.38 -0.12 11.75
CA ALA A 253 78.00 -1.53 11.58
C ALA A 253 76.65 -1.87 12.25
N LYS A 254 76.42 -1.38 13.48
CA LYS A 254 75.12 -1.55 14.17
C LYS A 254 73.97 -0.88 13.42
N VAL A 255 74.16 0.35 12.92
CA VAL A 255 73.18 1.08 12.10
C VAL A 255 72.87 0.30 10.83
N LYS A 256 73.88 -0.21 10.12
CA LYS A 256 73.66 -1.01 8.91
C LYS A 256 72.88 -2.30 9.20
N LYS A 257 73.18 -2.98 10.32
CA LYS A 257 72.45 -4.19 10.74
C LYS A 257 70.99 -3.88 11.12
N LEU A 258 70.74 -2.78 11.84
CA LEU A 258 69.38 -2.32 12.16
C LEU A 258 68.60 -1.94 10.90
N GLN A 259 69.24 -1.24 9.96
CA GLN A 259 68.61 -0.84 8.70
C GLN A 259 68.24 -2.06 7.84
N GLN A 260 69.07 -3.10 7.84
CA GLN A 260 68.80 -4.36 7.16
C GLN A 260 67.65 -5.14 7.84
N ASN A 261 67.61 -5.16 9.18
CA ASN A 261 66.50 -5.75 9.93
C ASN A 261 65.18 -5.01 9.70
N ASN A 262 65.18 -3.68 9.68
CA ASN A 262 63.97 -2.89 9.40
C ASN A 262 63.42 -3.16 8.00
N ARG A 263 64.29 -3.31 6.98
CA ARG A 263 63.86 -3.69 5.63
C ARG A 263 63.24 -5.09 5.60
N ALA A 264 63.84 -6.06 6.31
CA ALA A 264 63.29 -7.40 6.41
C ALA A 264 61.94 -7.44 7.16
N LEU A 265 61.79 -6.62 8.20
CA LEU A 265 60.55 -6.52 8.97
C LEU A 265 59.43 -5.87 8.15
N SER A 266 59.74 -4.78 7.45
CA SER A 266 58.78 -4.08 6.57
C SER A 266 58.31 -4.98 5.42
N HIS A 267 59.20 -5.77 4.82
CA HIS A 267 58.81 -6.75 3.81
C HIS A 267 57.94 -7.88 4.39
N LYS A 268 58.20 -8.34 5.62
CA LYS A 268 57.33 -9.34 6.27
C LYS A 268 55.96 -8.75 6.61
N LEU A 269 55.90 -7.49 7.06
CA LEU A 269 54.66 -6.81 7.41
C LEU A 269 53.76 -6.65 6.19
N ASN A 270 54.31 -6.18 5.06
CA ASN A 270 53.54 -6.04 3.81
C ASN A 270 53.02 -7.39 3.32
N LYS A 271 53.82 -8.46 3.39
CA LYS A 271 53.41 -9.80 2.93
C LYS A 271 52.28 -10.41 3.77
N VAL A 272 52.23 -10.12 5.07
CA VAL A 272 51.12 -10.53 5.95
C VAL A 272 49.88 -9.70 5.64
N HIS A 273 50.05 -8.39 5.44
CA HIS A 273 48.94 -7.49 5.15
C HIS A 273 48.24 -7.80 3.82
N ASP A 274 49.01 -8.12 2.77
CA ASP A 274 48.49 -8.47 1.46
C ASP A 274 47.71 -9.80 1.48
N GLY A 275 48.20 -10.80 2.22
CA GLY A 275 47.54 -12.12 2.32
C GLY A 275 46.24 -12.11 3.12
N ASP A 276 46.20 -11.34 4.22
CA ASP A 276 44.98 -11.22 5.03
C ASP A 276 43.89 -10.45 4.26
N SER A 277 44.26 -9.40 3.53
CA SER A 277 43.33 -8.61 2.71
C SER A 277 42.66 -9.43 1.61
N GLU A 278 43.43 -10.22 0.86
CA GLU A 278 42.89 -11.09 -0.21
C GLU A 278 41.95 -12.15 0.37
N SER A 279 42.30 -12.73 1.53
CA SER A 279 41.45 -13.73 2.20
C SER A 279 40.13 -13.16 2.72
N ILE A 280 40.12 -11.89 3.13
CA ILE A 280 38.91 -11.18 3.55
C ILE A 280 38.02 -10.94 2.33
N MET A 281 38.56 -10.34 1.27
CA MET A 281 37.81 -10.07 0.04
C MET A 281 37.15 -11.33 -0.55
N ILE A 282 37.86 -12.46 -0.59
CA ILE A 282 37.30 -13.74 -1.09
C ILE A 282 36.11 -14.19 -0.22
N LYS A 283 36.21 -14.06 1.11
CA LYS A 283 35.11 -14.42 2.02
C LYS A 283 33.91 -13.50 1.88
N GLU A 284 34.14 -12.19 1.71
CA GLU A 284 33.04 -11.23 1.48
C GLU A 284 32.29 -11.56 0.19
N GLU A 285 33.01 -11.87 -0.89
CA GLU A 285 32.42 -12.24 -2.16
C GLU A 285 31.65 -13.58 -2.07
N GLU A 286 32.17 -14.55 -1.33
CA GLU A 286 31.47 -15.83 -1.10
C GLU A 286 30.14 -15.63 -0.34
N ILE A 287 30.10 -14.76 0.68
CA ILE A 287 28.88 -14.45 1.43
C ILE A 287 27.86 -13.74 0.53
N ARG A 288 28.30 -12.79 -0.32
CA ARG A 288 27.44 -12.14 -1.31
C ARG A 288 26.87 -13.13 -2.33
N MET A 289 27.69 -14.05 -2.81
CA MET A 289 27.29 -15.08 -3.77
C MET A 289 26.22 -16.01 -3.17
N ARG A 290 26.41 -16.48 -1.92
CA ARG A 290 25.42 -17.29 -1.20
C ARG A 290 24.10 -16.56 -1.00
N LEU A 291 24.12 -15.25 -0.74
CA LEU A 291 22.91 -14.42 -0.63
C LEU A 291 22.13 -14.39 -1.95
N LYS A 292 22.82 -14.21 -3.08
CA LYS A 292 22.21 -14.22 -4.42
C LYS A 292 21.69 -15.59 -4.83
N GLU A 293 22.42 -16.65 -4.50
CA GLU A 293 21.97 -18.03 -4.70
C GLU A 293 20.71 -18.32 -3.87
N ALA A 294 20.69 -17.89 -2.61
CA ALA A 294 19.54 -18.04 -1.74
C ALA A 294 18.31 -17.30 -2.27
N GLN A 295 18.46 -16.06 -2.75
CA GLN A 295 17.40 -15.31 -3.44
C GLN A 295 16.87 -16.07 -4.65
N THR A 296 17.76 -16.65 -5.47
CA THR A 296 17.38 -17.43 -6.66
C THR A 296 16.62 -18.71 -6.30
N SER A 297 16.98 -19.36 -5.19
CA SER A 297 16.35 -20.61 -4.72
C SER A 297 14.89 -20.47 -4.28
N LYS A 298 14.42 -19.26 -3.97
CA LYS A 298 13.10 -18.96 -3.37
C LYS A 298 12.79 -19.74 -2.08
N ASN A 299 13.80 -20.30 -1.41
CA ASN A 299 13.62 -21.01 -0.14
C ASN A 299 13.72 -20.02 1.03
N VAL A 300 12.62 -19.87 1.78
CA VAL A 300 12.49 -18.96 2.93
C VAL A 300 13.62 -19.16 3.95
N ASN A 301 13.95 -20.41 4.28
CA ASN A 301 14.99 -20.70 5.27
C ASN A 301 16.40 -20.39 4.75
N ALA A 302 16.65 -20.66 3.47
CA ALA A 302 17.94 -20.34 2.84
C ALA A 302 18.17 -18.82 2.81
N ILE A 303 17.17 -18.04 2.39
CA ILE A 303 17.24 -16.57 2.36
C ILE A 303 17.45 -16.01 3.77
N LYS A 304 16.70 -16.52 4.76
CA LYS A 304 16.83 -16.09 6.16
C LYS A 304 18.22 -16.35 6.73
N ASN A 305 18.79 -17.53 6.45
CA ASN A 305 20.14 -17.88 6.89
C ASN A 305 21.20 -17.02 6.19
N ALA A 306 21.09 -16.80 4.89
CA ALA A 306 22.03 -15.98 4.14
C ALA A 306 21.98 -14.50 4.56
N ILE A 307 20.78 -13.95 4.82
CA ILE A 307 20.62 -12.59 5.39
C ILE A 307 21.32 -12.49 6.74
N LYS A 308 21.15 -13.51 7.60
CA LYS A 308 21.79 -13.54 8.91
C LYS A 308 23.32 -13.61 8.79
N GLU A 309 23.84 -14.47 7.92
CA GLU A 309 25.29 -14.59 7.65
C GLU A 309 25.87 -13.27 7.14
N PHE A 310 25.17 -12.58 6.23
CA PHE A 310 25.56 -11.27 5.72
C PHE A 310 25.60 -10.20 6.84
N GLN A 311 24.60 -10.18 7.72
CA GLN A 311 24.53 -9.26 8.86
C GLN A 311 25.59 -9.55 9.93
N ASP A 312 25.81 -10.83 10.24
CA ASP A 312 26.82 -11.27 11.22
C ASP A 312 28.25 -10.92 10.75
N ALA A 313 28.48 -10.95 9.43
CA ALA A 313 29.75 -10.54 8.81
C ALA A 313 29.95 -9.01 8.73
N LYS A 314 28.92 -8.20 9.01
CA LYS A 314 28.96 -6.72 8.97
C LYS A 314 29.46 -6.14 7.64
N LEU A 315 29.11 -6.78 6.53
CA LEU A 315 29.51 -6.34 5.19
C LEU A 315 28.76 -5.06 4.79
N GLU A 316 29.44 -4.15 4.09
CA GLU A 316 28.81 -2.96 3.50
C GLU A 316 27.99 -3.33 2.26
N ASP A 317 26.73 -2.92 2.23
CA ASP A 317 25.78 -3.27 1.16
C ASP A 317 25.82 -2.27 -0.01
N PHE A 318 26.89 -2.32 -0.81
CA PHE A 318 27.04 -1.49 -1.99
C PHE A 318 26.08 -1.85 -3.14
N SER A 319 25.54 -3.07 -3.14
CA SER A 319 24.76 -3.62 -4.26
C SER A 319 23.25 -3.67 -4.00
N GLU A 320 22.79 -3.16 -2.84
CA GLU A 320 21.39 -3.25 -2.38
C GLU A 320 20.87 -4.70 -2.31
N ASP A 321 21.79 -5.67 -2.19
CA ASP A 321 21.45 -7.10 -2.18
C ASP A 321 20.67 -7.45 -0.91
N LEU A 322 20.97 -6.78 0.22
CA LEU A 322 20.35 -7.04 1.51
C LEU A 322 18.87 -6.57 1.56
N PRO A 323 18.51 -5.31 1.22
CA PRO A 323 17.13 -4.87 1.08
C PRO A 323 16.34 -5.71 0.07
N ALA A 324 16.95 -6.09 -1.05
CA ALA A 324 16.32 -6.96 -2.05
C ALA A 324 15.98 -8.34 -1.45
N ALA A 325 16.93 -8.96 -0.73
CA ALA A 325 16.72 -10.25 -0.05
C ALA A 325 15.64 -10.15 1.03
N GLN A 326 15.65 -9.08 1.83
CA GLN A 326 14.63 -8.84 2.86
C GLN A 326 13.24 -8.65 2.26
N LYS A 327 13.12 -7.88 1.18
CA LYS A 327 11.86 -7.70 0.45
C LYS A 327 11.36 -9.03 -0.10
N GLN A 328 12.24 -9.83 -0.68
CA GLN A 328 11.87 -11.15 -1.21
C GLN A 328 11.44 -12.12 -0.10
N LEU A 329 12.15 -12.14 1.03
CA LEU A 329 11.77 -12.93 2.20
C LEU A 329 10.37 -12.56 2.68
N LEU A 330 10.09 -11.27 2.81
CA LEU A 330 8.79 -10.76 3.24
C LEU A 330 7.66 -11.18 2.27
N VAL A 331 7.90 -11.11 0.96
CA VAL A 331 6.93 -11.56 -0.06
C VAL A 331 6.64 -13.05 0.09
N LEU A 332 7.67 -13.89 0.28
CA LEU A 332 7.48 -15.34 0.44
C LEU A 332 6.74 -15.70 1.74
N GLU A 333 7.07 -15.03 2.85
CA GLU A 333 6.40 -15.24 4.14
C GLU A 333 4.92 -14.82 4.07
N LEU A 334 4.61 -13.66 3.50
CA LEU A 334 3.23 -13.19 3.32
C LEU A 334 2.45 -14.08 2.35
N LYS A 335 3.09 -14.56 1.27
CA LYS A 335 2.48 -15.52 0.36
C LYS A 335 2.08 -16.82 1.07
N ALA A 336 3.02 -17.42 1.81
CA ALA A 336 2.75 -18.64 2.56
C ALA A 336 1.66 -18.44 3.64
N ALA A 337 1.67 -17.28 4.32
CA ALA A 337 0.64 -16.92 5.29
C ALA A 337 -0.74 -16.77 4.63
N LEU A 338 -0.80 -16.13 3.45
CA LEU A 338 -2.02 -15.94 2.69
C LEU A 338 -2.57 -17.27 2.17
N ASP A 339 -1.72 -18.13 1.60
CA ASP A 339 -2.08 -19.47 1.16
C ASP A 339 -2.66 -20.30 2.30
N LYS A 340 -1.99 -20.29 3.46
CA LYS A 340 -2.49 -20.95 4.67
C LYS A 340 -3.83 -20.38 5.13
N ALA A 341 -4.05 -19.07 5.04
CA ALA A 341 -5.31 -18.44 5.43
C ALA A 341 -6.46 -18.81 4.46
N ILE A 342 -6.18 -18.87 3.16
CA ILE A 342 -7.11 -19.30 2.10
C ILE A 342 -7.50 -20.76 2.31
N SER A 343 -6.53 -21.67 2.47
CA SER A 343 -6.78 -23.10 2.66
C SER A 343 -7.57 -23.41 3.93
N ASN A 344 -7.38 -22.62 4.99
CA ASN A 344 -8.16 -22.74 6.23
C ASN A 344 -9.50 -22.00 6.19
N ARG A 345 -9.82 -21.29 5.09
CA ARG A 345 -11.04 -20.49 4.90
C ARG A 345 -11.28 -19.46 6.03
N GLN A 346 -10.22 -18.84 6.54
CA GLN A 346 -10.30 -17.91 7.68
C GLN A 346 -10.40 -16.45 7.22
N VAL A 347 -11.63 -15.96 7.04
CA VAL A 347 -11.93 -14.58 6.55
C VAL A 347 -11.12 -13.50 7.27
N SER A 348 -11.05 -13.56 8.60
CA SER A 348 -10.29 -12.60 9.41
C SER A 348 -8.80 -12.60 9.09
N LYS A 349 -8.19 -13.78 8.93
CA LYS A 349 -6.75 -13.91 8.61
C LYS A 349 -6.44 -13.51 7.18
N ILE A 350 -7.31 -13.83 6.22
CA ILE A 350 -7.13 -13.36 4.84
C ILE A 350 -7.15 -11.83 4.81
N GLY A 351 -8.11 -11.20 5.50
CA GLY A 351 -8.20 -9.74 5.60
C GLY A 351 -6.99 -9.09 6.30
N SER A 352 -6.47 -9.70 7.36
CA SER A 352 -5.28 -9.16 8.06
C SER A 352 -4.03 -9.23 7.19
N VAL A 353 -3.80 -10.35 6.49
CA VAL A 353 -2.63 -10.51 5.60
C VAL A 353 -2.73 -9.55 4.40
N LEU A 354 -3.91 -9.37 3.80
CA LEU A 354 -4.12 -8.39 2.74
C LEU A 354 -3.85 -6.95 3.19
N THR A 355 -4.24 -6.60 4.41
CA THR A 355 -3.95 -5.29 5.00
C THR A 355 -2.45 -5.09 5.21
N GLU A 356 -1.75 -6.15 5.62
CA GLU A 356 -0.30 -6.14 5.79
C GLU A 356 0.44 -5.97 4.45
N ILE A 357 0.04 -6.71 3.41
CA ILE A 357 0.56 -6.57 2.04
C ILE A 357 0.38 -5.13 1.55
N LYS A 358 -0.80 -4.54 1.78
CA LYS A 358 -1.08 -3.13 1.44
C LYS A 358 -0.17 -2.16 2.20
N LYS A 359 -0.05 -2.32 3.52
CA LYS A 359 0.78 -1.47 4.38
C LYS A 359 2.26 -1.50 3.98
N LYS A 360 2.75 -2.64 3.48
CA LYS A 360 4.13 -2.84 3.05
C LYS A 360 4.39 -2.42 1.59
N GLY A 361 3.38 -1.95 0.85
CA GLY A 361 3.53 -1.54 -0.54
C GLY A 361 3.85 -2.71 -1.48
N LEU A 362 3.34 -3.90 -1.19
CA LEU A 362 3.61 -5.13 -1.96
C LEU A 362 2.45 -5.55 -2.86
N GLN A 363 1.45 -4.68 -3.06
CA GLN A 363 0.25 -5.03 -3.84
C GLN A 363 0.56 -5.35 -5.29
N ASP A 364 1.44 -4.59 -5.93
CA ASP A 364 1.78 -4.79 -7.35
C ASP A 364 2.55 -6.10 -7.56
N VAL A 365 3.52 -6.36 -6.66
CA VAL A 365 4.36 -7.57 -6.67
C VAL A 365 3.53 -8.83 -6.39
N MET A 366 2.49 -8.72 -5.57
CA MET A 366 1.61 -9.84 -5.18
C MET A 366 0.22 -9.72 -5.80
N SER A 367 0.08 -9.04 -6.94
CA SER A 367 -1.21 -8.71 -7.55
C SER A 367 -2.07 -9.94 -7.83
N SER A 368 -1.46 -11.03 -8.33
CA SER A 368 -2.14 -12.29 -8.60
C SER A 368 -2.68 -12.97 -7.33
N GLU A 369 -1.88 -12.99 -6.26
CA GLU A 369 -2.23 -13.58 -4.97
C GLU A 369 -3.30 -12.76 -4.26
N VAL A 370 -3.21 -11.43 -4.34
CA VAL A 370 -4.20 -10.49 -3.80
C VAL A 370 -5.54 -10.65 -4.51
N ALA A 371 -5.55 -10.72 -5.85
CA ALA A 371 -6.77 -10.95 -6.63
C ALA A 371 -7.43 -12.28 -6.24
N ARG A 372 -6.64 -13.36 -6.15
CA ARG A 372 -7.12 -14.68 -5.71
C ARG A 372 -7.71 -14.65 -4.29
N ALA A 373 -7.04 -14.00 -3.34
CA ALA A 373 -7.52 -13.87 -1.97
C ALA A 373 -8.82 -13.05 -1.88
N ASN A 374 -8.94 -11.97 -2.65
CA ASN A 374 -10.17 -11.18 -2.71
C ASN A 374 -11.33 -11.97 -3.31
N LYS A 375 -11.09 -12.74 -4.39
CA LYS A 375 -12.10 -13.65 -4.96
C LYS A 375 -12.58 -14.66 -3.91
N MET A 376 -11.66 -15.29 -3.18
CA MET A 376 -12.01 -16.23 -2.12
C MET A 376 -12.79 -15.57 -0.97
N LEU A 377 -12.44 -14.35 -0.57
CA LEU A 377 -13.20 -13.60 0.45
C LEU A 377 -14.64 -13.33 0.03
N ILE A 378 -14.85 -12.99 -1.25
CA ILE A 378 -16.20 -12.79 -1.80
C ILE A 378 -16.99 -14.09 -1.73
N LEU A 379 -16.39 -15.21 -2.17
CA LEU A 379 -17.04 -16.52 -2.15
C LEU A 379 -17.41 -16.96 -0.73
N ILE A 380 -16.48 -16.90 0.24
CA ILE A 380 -16.77 -17.31 1.62
C ILE A 380 -17.92 -16.48 2.21
N LYS A 381 -17.91 -15.15 2.00
CA LYS A 381 -18.99 -14.26 2.47
C LYS A 381 -20.33 -14.56 1.81
N GLN A 382 -20.32 -14.83 0.50
CA GLN A 382 -21.52 -15.23 -0.22
C GLN A 382 -22.08 -16.54 0.32
N MET A 383 -21.21 -17.51 0.63
CA MET A 383 -21.64 -18.80 1.19
C MET A 383 -22.20 -18.67 2.60
N ASP A 384 -21.59 -17.84 3.45
CA ASP A 384 -22.16 -17.54 4.77
C ASP A 384 -23.53 -16.88 4.64
N LYS A 385 -23.71 -15.96 3.70
CA LYS A 385 -25.03 -15.35 3.41
C LYS A 385 -26.05 -16.42 3.00
N LEU A 386 -25.71 -17.30 2.05
CA LEU A 386 -26.61 -18.36 1.58
C LEU A 386 -26.94 -19.37 2.69
N ARG A 387 -25.98 -19.72 3.55
CA ARG A 387 -26.24 -20.54 4.75
C ARG A 387 -27.27 -19.86 5.64
N GLN A 388 -27.10 -18.57 5.93
CA GLN A 388 -28.05 -17.82 6.76
C GLN A 388 -29.44 -17.75 6.11
N GLU A 389 -29.53 -17.57 4.79
CA GLU A 389 -30.81 -17.61 4.07
C GLU A 389 -31.51 -18.96 4.25
N VAL A 390 -30.79 -20.08 4.15
CA VAL A 390 -31.33 -21.43 4.44
C VAL A 390 -31.77 -21.57 5.90
N MET A 391 -30.97 -21.07 6.84
CA MET A 391 -31.31 -21.10 8.27
C MET A 391 -32.57 -20.30 8.59
N ASN A 392 -32.81 -19.21 7.84
CA ASN A 392 -33.96 -18.34 8.00
C ASN A 392 -35.24 -18.84 7.29
N ILE A 393 -35.17 -19.90 6.48
CA ILE A 393 -36.37 -20.52 5.86
C ILE A 393 -37.37 -20.92 6.95
N LYS A 394 -38.65 -20.58 6.82
CA LYS A 394 -39.65 -20.98 7.81
C LYS A 394 -39.84 -22.51 7.82
N GLN A 395 -40.05 -23.11 8.99
CA GLN A 395 -40.30 -24.55 9.09
C GLN A 395 -41.54 -24.99 8.29
N SER A 396 -42.53 -24.11 8.15
CA SER A 396 -43.71 -24.33 7.30
C SER A 396 -43.33 -24.54 5.83
N THR A 397 -42.35 -23.81 5.32
CA THR A 397 -41.86 -23.93 3.94
C THR A 397 -41.13 -25.26 3.73
N ILE A 398 -40.37 -25.74 4.72
CA ILE A 398 -39.76 -27.08 4.66
C ILE A 398 -40.84 -28.17 4.71
N ALA A 399 -41.88 -27.98 5.54
CA ALA A 399 -43.01 -28.90 5.60
C ALA A 399 -43.82 -28.93 4.29
N GLU A 400 -43.91 -27.80 3.59
CA GLU A 400 -44.49 -27.68 2.25
C GLU A 400 -43.71 -28.52 1.22
N ILE A 401 -42.38 -28.34 1.13
CA ILE A 401 -41.53 -29.16 0.25
C ILE A 401 -41.73 -30.65 0.55
N ARG A 402 -41.77 -31.03 1.84
CA ARG A 402 -42.01 -32.42 2.25
C ARG A 402 -43.40 -32.94 1.87
N SER A 403 -44.41 -32.08 1.85
CA SER A 403 -45.80 -32.50 1.63
C SER A 403 -46.11 -32.85 0.18
N TYR A 404 -45.30 -32.39 -0.78
CA TYR A 404 -45.48 -32.68 -2.20
C TYR A 404 -45.63 -34.19 -2.44
N LYS A 405 -46.76 -34.57 -3.05
CA LYS A 405 -47.04 -35.96 -3.43
C LYS A 405 -46.04 -36.40 -4.52
N ASN A 406 -45.92 -35.56 -5.55
CA ASN A 406 -44.93 -35.64 -6.62
C ASN A 406 -44.30 -34.25 -6.76
N ALA A 407 -42.99 -34.12 -6.54
CA ALA A 407 -42.30 -32.86 -6.81
C ALA A 407 -42.20 -32.62 -8.32
N SER A 408 -42.25 -31.34 -8.74
CA SER A 408 -41.84 -30.97 -10.09
C SER A 408 -40.36 -31.30 -10.29
N GLU A 409 -39.95 -31.51 -11.54
CA GLU A 409 -38.57 -31.86 -11.86
C GLU A 409 -37.55 -30.85 -11.30
N PRO A 410 -37.73 -29.51 -11.42
CA PRO A 410 -36.78 -28.55 -10.85
C PRO A 410 -36.62 -28.71 -9.33
N VAL A 411 -37.73 -28.88 -8.60
CA VAL A 411 -37.69 -29.08 -7.14
C VAL A 411 -36.98 -30.38 -6.78
N HIS A 412 -37.27 -31.48 -7.50
CA HIS A 412 -36.63 -32.77 -7.26
C HIS A 412 -35.11 -32.69 -7.48
N LYS A 413 -34.66 -32.09 -8.59
CA LYS A 413 -33.24 -31.94 -8.92
C LYS A 413 -32.50 -31.07 -7.91
N VAL A 414 -33.08 -29.95 -7.49
CA VAL A 414 -32.51 -29.07 -6.46
C VAL A 414 -32.33 -29.79 -5.13
N MET A 415 -33.34 -30.53 -4.68
CA MET A 415 -33.24 -31.27 -3.42
C MET A 415 -32.24 -32.43 -3.53
N THR A 416 -32.16 -33.11 -4.68
CA THR A 416 -31.16 -34.14 -4.95
C THR A 416 -29.74 -33.56 -4.87
N ALA A 417 -29.49 -32.46 -5.58
CA ALA A 417 -28.21 -31.74 -5.55
C ALA A 417 -27.82 -31.33 -4.13
N THR A 418 -28.78 -30.79 -3.38
CA THR A 418 -28.59 -30.40 -1.98
C THR A 418 -28.09 -31.57 -1.13
N PHE A 419 -28.78 -32.72 -1.17
CA PHE A 419 -28.39 -33.88 -0.37
C PHE A 419 -27.11 -34.56 -0.85
N LEU A 420 -26.82 -34.50 -2.15
CA LEU A 420 -25.55 -34.99 -2.71
C LEU A 420 -24.36 -34.19 -2.15
N LEU A 421 -24.47 -32.86 -2.05
CA LEU A 421 -23.46 -32.01 -1.40
C LEU A 421 -23.35 -32.27 0.11
N LEU A 422 -24.45 -32.66 0.76
CA LEU A 422 -24.48 -33.04 2.17
C LEU A 422 -23.98 -34.48 2.43
N GLY A 423 -23.47 -35.16 1.41
CA GLY A 423 -22.79 -36.46 1.51
C GLY A 423 -23.69 -37.68 1.37
N GLU A 424 -24.94 -37.54 0.93
CA GLU A 424 -25.79 -38.69 0.63
C GLU A 424 -25.35 -39.37 -0.68
N HIS A 425 -25.51 -40.70 -0.77
CA HIS A 425 -25.23 -41.40 -2.01
C HIS A 425 -26.37 -41.24 -3.01
N GLU A 426 -26.03 -41.06 -4.28
CA GLU A 426 -27.00 -40.85 -5.37
C GLU A 426 -28.07 -41.97 -5.45
N LYS A 427 -27.68 -43.21 -5.19
CA LYS A 427 -28.59 -44.37 -5.18
C LYS A 427 -29.71 -44.23 -4.13
N ASP A 428 -29.45 -43.56 -3.02
CA ASP A 428 -30.36 -43.44 -1.88
C ASP A 428 -31.29 -42.22 -2.03
N ILE A 429 -31.00 -41.33 -2.99
CA ILE A 429 -31.74 -40.08 -3.23
C ILE A 429 -32.38 -39.98 -4.62
N LYS A 430 -32.42 -41.08 -5.38
CA LYS A 430 -33.03 -41.13 -6.72
C LYS A 430 -34.56 -41.00 -6.67
N ASP A 431 -35.16 -41.54 -5.62
CA ASP A 431 -36.61 -41.56 -5.44
C ASP A 431 -37.08 -40.41 -4.54
N TRP A 432 -38.10 -39.68 -5.00
CA TRP A 432 -38.67 -38.56 -4.23
C TRP A 432 -39.15 -38.97 -2.82
N SER A 433 -39.66 -40.20 -2.67
CA SER A 433 -40.07 -40.73 -1.35
C SER A 433 -38.90 -40.80 -0.37
N ALA A 434 -37.72 -41.22 -0.82
CA ALA A 434 -36.52 -41.29 0.01
C ALA A 434 -36.03 -39.88 0.38
N LEU A 435 -36.03 -38.95 -0.58
CA LEU A 435 -35.72 -37.54 -0.32
C LEU A 435 -36.68 -36.92 0.70
N LYS A 436 -37.98 -37.20 0.64
CA LYS A 436 -38.96 -36.72 1.62
C LYS A 436 -38.64 -37.16 3.05
N ILE A 437 -38.16 -38.39 3.22
CA ILE A 437 -37.73 -38.90 4.54
C ILE A 437 -36.54 -38.06 5.03
N LEU A 438 -35.55 -37.79 4.18
CA LEU A 438 -34.39 -36.97 4.51
C LEU A 438 -34.77 -35.52 4.85
N VAL A 439 -35.65 -34.88 4.06
CA VAL A 439 -36.18 -33.53 4.33
C VAL A 439 -36.93 -33.49 5.67
N GLY A 440 -37.60 -34.58 6.03
CA GLY A 440 -38.40 -34.70 7.24
C GLY A 440 -37.62 -35.02 8.52
N LYS A 441 -36.31 -35.30 8.44
CA LYS A 441 -35.47 -35.58 9.63
C LYS A 441 -35.41 -34.36 10.56
N SER A 442 -35.29 -34.61 11.86
CA SER A 442 -35.23 -33.59 12.92
C SER A 442 -33.95 -33.72 13.76
N GLY A 443 -33.64 -32.69 14.56
CA GLY A 443 -32.46 -32.69 15.42
C GLY A 443 -31.15 -32.49 14.64
N LYS A 444 -30.12 -33.29 14.94
CA LYS A 444 -28.80 -33.19 14.28
C LYS A 444 -28.85 -33.51 12.79
N ASP A 445 -29.78 -34.38 12.39
CA ASP A 445 -29.97 -34.77 10.99
C ASP A 445 -30.95 -33.85 10.25
N ALA A 446 -31.46 -32.79 10.91
CA ALA A 446 -32.33 -31.84 10.25
C ALA A 446 -31.61 -31.14 9.09
N LEU A 447 -32.32 -30.97 7.97
CA LEU A 447 -31.76 -30.38 6.74
C LEU A 447 -31.00 -29.06 7.00
N LYS A 448 -31.58 -28.15 7.78
CA LYS A 448 -30.93 -26.89 8.16
C LYS A 448 -29.62 -27.09 8.92
N GLN A 449 -29.62 -27.98 9.91
CA GLN A 449 -28.43 -28.28 10.73
C GLN A 449 -27.32 -28.89 9.87
N ARG A 450 -27.67 -29.76 8.92
CA ARG A 450 -26.71 -30.32 7.97
C ARG A 450 -26.12 -29.26 7.04
N VAL A 451 -26.92 -28.31 6.56
CA VAL A 451 -26.45 -27.18 5.74
C VAL A 451 -25.51 -26.27 6.55
N GLU A 452 -25.87 -25.96 7.79
CA GLU A 452 -25.05 -25.14 8.70
C GLU A 452 -23.67 -25.76 8.96
N HIS A 453 -23.62 -27.08 9.18
CA HIS A 453 -22.39 -27.81 9.48
C HIS A 453 -21.69 -28.41 8.25
N CYS A 454 -22.15 -28.07 7.04
CA CYS A 454 -21.57 -28.58 5.80
C CYS A 454 -20.15 -28.03 5.61
N ASN A 455 -19.17 -28.94 5.51
CA ASN A 455 -17.77 -28.59 5.30
C ASN A 455 -17.38 -28.76 3.82
N VAL A 456 -17.19 -27.63 3.15
CA VAL A 456 -16.78 -27.49 1.75
C VAL A 456 -15.55 -28.34 1.41
N ALA A 457 -14.56 -28.39 2.30
CA ALA A 457 -13.30 -29.10 2.06
C ALA A 457 -13.45 -30.63 2.01
N LYS A 458 -14.59 -31.17 2.46
CA LYS A 458 -14.88 -32.62 2.44
C LYS A 458 -15.68 -33.04 1.20
N ILE A 459 -16.14 -32.09 0.39
CA ILE A 459 -16.95 -32.37 -0.80
C ILE A 459 -16.01 -32.67 -1.98
N PRO A 460 -16.10 -33.85 -2.61
CA PRO A 460 -15.30 -34.15 -3.78
C PRO A 460 -15.65 -33.24 -4.97
N ALA A 461 -14.63 -32.81 -5.73
CA ALA A 461 -14.85 -31.97 -6.93
C ALA A 461 -15.81 -32.63 -7.93
N ALA A 462 -15.74 -33.95 -8.12
CA ALA A 462 -16.64 -34.70 -8.99
C ALA A 462 -18.13 -34.57 -8.58
N VAL A 463 -18.41 -34.49 -7.28
CA VAL A 463 -19.77 -34.27 -6.77
C VAL A 463 -20.24 -32.86 -7.11
N ALA A 464 -19.38 -31.86 -6.93
CA ALA A 464 -19.70 -30.47 -7.26
C ALA A 464 -19.94 -30.26 -8.77
N THR A 465 -19.10 -30.85 -9.64
CA THR A 465 -19.31 -30.83 -11.10
C THR A 465 -20.66 -31.45 -11.47
N LYS A 466 -20.97 -32.61 -10.90
CA LYS A 466 -22.25 -33.28 -11.13
C LYS A 466 -23.45 -32.45 -10.68
N VAL A 467 -23.32 -31.74 -9.55
CA VAL A 467 -24.36 -30.82 -9.09
C VAL A 467 -24.55 -29.65 -10.04
N GLN A 468 -23.47 -29.05 -10.53
CA GLN A 468 -23.59 -28.01 -11.56
C GLN A 468 -24.30 -28.53 -12.80
N GLU A 469 -23.87 -29.66 -13.36
CA GLU A 469 -24.52 -30.28 -14.53
C GLU A 469 -26.02 -30.56 -14.29
N MET A 470 -26.38 -30.96 -13.07
CA MET A 470 -27.76 -31.20 -12.68
C MET A 470 -28.60 -29.93 -12.60
N LEU A 471 -28.01 -28.79 -12.22
CA LEU A 471 -28.71 -27.53 -11.97
C LEU A 471 -28.65 -26.54 -13.15
N VAL A 472 -27.66 -26.66 -14.04
CA VAL A 472 -27.48 -25.84 -15.26
C VAL A 472 -28.76 -25.69 -16.11
N PRO A 473 -29.61 -26.72 -16.30
CA PRO A 473 -30.82 -26.58 -17.11
C PRO A 473 -31.85 -25.60 -16.55
N PHE A 474 -31.81 -25.29 -15.25
CA PHE A 474 -32.86 -24.53 -14.58
C PHE A 474 -32.43 -23.09 -14.32
N ARG A 475 -33.37 -22.16 -14.50
CA ARG A 475 -33.20 -20.76 -14.05
C ARG A 475 -33.76 -20.58 -12.64
N LEU A 476 -33.23 -19.59 -11.92
CA LEU A 476 -33.69 -19.29 -10.56
C LEU A 476 -35.20 -19.01 -10.52
N GLU A 477 -35.70 -18.24 -11.49
CA GLU A 477 -37.10 -17.84 -11.58
C GLU A 477 -38.00 -19.05 -11.76
N GLU A 478 -37.59 -20.00 -12.62
CA GLU A 478 -38.32 -21.24 -12.87
C GLU A 478 -38.42 -22.09 -11.60
N VAL A 479 -37.32 -22.27 -10.87
CA VAL A 479 -37.34 -23.01 -9.59
C VAL A 479 -38.25 -22.29 -8.57
N ARG A 480 -38.20 -20.96 -8.53
CA ARG A 480 -38.99 -20.14 -7.60
C ARG A 480 -40.48 -20.21 -7.89
N ASP A 481 -40.89 -20.26 -9.15
CA ASP A 481 -42.28 -20.39 -9.56
C ASP A 481 -42.89 -21.74 -9.13
N HIS A 482 -42.06 -22.78 -9.01
CA HIS A 482 -42.46 -24.07 -8.48
C HIS A 482 -42.41 -24.14 -6.94
N SER A 483 -41.38 -23.58 -6.31
CA SER A 483 -41.24 -23.56 -4.86
C SER A 483 -40.25 -22.50 -4.40
N ALA A 484 -40.73 -21.51 -3.64
CA ALA A 484 -39.88 -20.49 -3.04
C ALA A 484 -38.81 -21.07 -2.11
N GLY A 485 -39.13 -22.15 -1.38
CA GLY A 485 -38.17 -22.83 -0.52
C GLY A 485 -37.08 -23.57 -1.31
N ALA A 486 -37.46 -24.23 -2.41
CA ALA A 486 -36.48 -24.87 -3.29
C ALA A 486 -35.55 -23.84 -3.94
N ALA A 487 -36.04 -22.66 -4.32
CA ALA A 487 -35.19 -21.61 -4.87
C ALA A 487 -34.04 -21.18 -3.93
N THR A 488 -34.29 -21.13 -2.62
CA THR A 488 -33.20 -20.86 -1.64
C THR A 488 -32.16 -21.98 -1.63
N PHE A 489 -32.59 -23.25 -1.69
CA PHE A 489 -31.66 -24.39 -1.78
C PHE A 489 -30.92 -24.45 -3.12
N PHE A 490 -31.54 -24.02 -4.22
CA PHE A 490 -30.89 -23.92 -5.53
C PHE A 490 -29.71 -22.95 -5.49
N LEU A 491 -29.91 -21.75 -4.93
CA LEU A 491 -28.84 -20.77 -4.78
C LEU A 491 -27.71 -21.30 -3.89
N TRP A 492 -28.07 -21.91 -2.76
CA TRP A 492 -27.11 -22.52 -1.86
C TRP A 492 -26.31 -23.65 -2.53
N ALA A 493 -26.97 -24.56 -3.25
CA ALA A 493 -26.32 -25.70 -3.89
C ALA A 493 -25.38 -25.28 -5.03
N ASN A 494 -25.80 -24.34 -5.88
CA ASN A 494 -24.92 -23.77 -6.91
C ASN A 494 -23.71 -23.07 -6.28
N GLY A 495 -23.95 -22.21 -5.29
CA GLY A 495 -22.89 -21.51 -4.58
C GLY A 495 -21.87 -22.45 -3.94
N MET A 496 -22.36 -23.52 -3.30
CA MET A 496 -21.52 -24.53 -2.69
C MET A 496 -20.69 -25.30 -3.74
N ALA A 497 -21.30 -25.67 -4.87
CA ALA A 497 -20.60 -26.33 -5.96
C ALA A 497 -19.50 -25.42 -6.56
N ASP A 498 -19.80 -24.14 -6.78
CA ASP A 498 -18.85 -23.14 -7.26
C ASP A 498 -17.66 -22.99 -6.29
N GLU A 499 -17.92 -22.91 -4.98
CA GLU A 499 -16.89 -22.79 -3.95
C GLU A 499 -15.97 -24.03 -3.90
N VAL A 500 -16.53 -25.23 -4.10
CA VAL A 500 -15.76 -26.48 -4.16
C VAL A 500 -14.87 -26.51 -5.40
N LEU A 501 -15.41 -26.17 -6.58
CA LEU A 501 -14.68 -26.21 -7.84
C LEU A 501 -13.58 -25.16 -7.88
N GLU A 502 -13.84 -23.95 -7.39
CA GLU A 502 -12.84 -22.91 -7.27
C GLU A 502 -11.73 -23.32 -6.29
N GLY A 503 -12.08 -23.93 -5.16
CA GLY A 503 -11.10 -24.46 -4.20
C GLY A 503 -10.23 -25.56 -4.80
N ALA A 504 -10.81 -26.44 -5.63
CA ALA A 504 -10.09 -27.51 -6.31
C ALA A 504 -9.13 -26.97 -7.39
N ALA A 505 -9.57 -25.97 -8.18
CA ALA A 505 -8.73 -25.32 -9.18
C ALA A 505 -7.51 -24.64 -8.55
N GLN A 506 -7.68 -24.06 -7.35
CA GLN A 506 -6.58 -23.44 -6.61
C GLN A 506 -5.59 -24.48 -6.06
N GLY A 507 -6.07 -25.61 -5.57
CA GLY A 507 -5.22 -26.71 -5.12
C GLY A 507 -4.41 -27.37 -6.24
N ALA A 508 -4.89 -27.31 -7.48
CA ALA A 508 -4.18 -27.84 -8.65
C ALA A 508 -3.11 -26.88 -9.20
N ALA A 509 -3.22 -25.58 -8.89
CA ALA A 509 -2.28 -24.55 -9.36
C ALA A 509 -1.12 -24.28 -8.37
N ALA A 510 -1.20 -24.83 -7.15
CA ALA A 510 -0.16 -24.78 -6.13
C ALA A 510 0.71 -26.03 -6.20
#